data_AF-A0A922ZEL8-F1
#
_entry.id   AF-A0A922ZEL8-F1
#
_cell.length_a   1.000
_cell.length_b   1.000
_cell.length_c   1.000
_cell.angle_alpha   90.00
_cell.angle_beta   90.00
_cell.angle_gamma   90.00
#
_symmetry.space_group_name_H-M   'P 1'
#
loop_
_entity.id
_entity.type
_entity.pdbx_description
1 polymer ?
#
loop_
_entity_poly.entity_id
_entity_poly.type
_entity_poly.pdbx_seq_one_letter_code
_entity_poly.pdbx_strand_id
1 'polypeptide(L)'
;MKEFLKSLLFLLFIGFIIWQSWNCKDEITGDELSKIVFPDSNVSYHKHVEPLFLNGCAIPGGCHAGDNPAAGVSFETWLDAREKVGIISPRFPEESRLVWAIEGRDPGVPRMPLDRPPLNANQINGIKTWIKEGAQNN
;
A
#
# COMPACT_ATOMS: atom_id res chain seq x y z
N MET A 1 -36.91 22.92 -34.45
CA MET A 1 -35.55 23.42 -34.14
C MET A 1 -35.17 23.26 -32.66
N LYS A 2 -36.02 23.69 -31.70
CA LYS A 2 -35.73 23.55 -30.25
C LYS A 2 -35.61 22.09 -29.76
N GLU A 3 -36.44 21.18 -30.27
CA GLU A 3 -36.40 19.77 -29.87
C GLU A 3 -35.18 19.02 -30.45
N PHE A 4 -34.70 19.44 -31.62
CA PHE A 4 -33.46 18.93 -32.21
C PHE A 4 -32.22 19.39 -31.41
N LEU A 5 -32.23 20.63 -30.93
CA LEU A 5 -31.17 21.18 -30.09
C LEU A 5 -31.11 20.53 -28.70
N LYS A 6 -32.26 20.19 -28.11
CA LYS A 6 -32.33 19.44 -26.83
C LYS A 6 -31.80 18.01 -26.98
N SER A 7 -32.13 17.33 -28.07
CA SER A 7 -31.64 15.98 -28.35
C SER A 7 -30.11 15.98 -28.58
N LEU A 8 -29.59 16.98 -29.30
CA LEU A 8 -28.15 17.17 -29.48
C LEU A 8 -27.43 17.47 -28.17
N LEU A 9 -27.99 18.34 -27.32
CA LEU A 9 -27.43 18.65 -26.00
C LEU A 9 -27.47 17.44 -25.05
N PHE A 10 -28.50 16.61 -25.11
CA PHE A 10 -28.62 15.39 -24.31
C PHE A 10 -27.60 14.31 -24.72
N LEU A 11 -27.36 14.14 -26.02
CA LEU A 11 -26.32 13.24 -26.53
C LEU A 11 -24.91 13.72 -26.20
N LEU A 12 -24.65 15.03 -26.20
CA LEU A 12 -23.38 15.60 -25.73
C LEU A 12 -23.18 15.41 -24.22
N PHE A 13 -24.25 15.49 -23.42
CA PHE A 13 -24.20 15.24 -21.98
C PHE A 13 -23.93 13.77 -21.65
N ILE A 14 -24.57 12.84 -22.36
CA ILE A 14 -24.32 11.40 -22.22
C ILE A 14 -22.90 11.05 -22.70
N GLY A 15 -22.46 11.62 -23.82
CA GLY A 15 -21.08 11.47 -24.31
C GLY A 15 -20.05 11.97 -23.30
N PHE A 16 -20.31 13.09 -22.61
CA PHE A 16 -19.46 13.64 -21.56
C PHE A 16 -19.44 12.75 -20.30
N ILE A 17 -20.59 12.21 -19.87
CA ILE A 17 -20.66 11.28 -18.71
C ILE A 17 -19.93 9.96 -19.00
N ILE A 18 -20.00 9.46 -20.24
CA ILE A 18 -19.23 8.28 -20.69
C ILE A 18 -17.73 8.60 -20.78
N TRP A 19 -17.35 9.85 -21.05
CA TRP A 19 -15.95 10.29 -21.06
C TRP A 19 -15.35 10.38 -19.64
N GLN A 20 -16.16 10.82 -18.66
CA GLN A 20 -15.71 10.94 -17.27
C GLN A 20 -15.51 9.60 -16.56
N SER A 21 -16.10 8.51 -17.06
CA SER A 21 -15.97 7.18 -16.46
C SER A 21 -14.76 6.38 -16.95
N TRP A 22 -13.98 6.91 -17.90
CA TRP A 22 -12.72 6.29 -18.36
C TRP A 22 -11.47 6.77 -17.60
N ASN A 23 -11.62 7.73 -16.68
CA ASN A 23 -10.47 8.36 -16.04
C ASN A 23 -10.20 7.88 -14.60
N CYS A 24 -10.52 6.62 -14.31
CA CYS A 24 -10.10 5.97 -13.06
C CYS A 24 -9.70 4.53 -13.35
N LYS A 25 -8.46 4.33 -13.77
CA LYS A 25 -7.85 3.00 -13.80
C LYS A 25 -6.35 3.09 -13.52
N ASP A 26 -6.02 3.65 -12.37
CA ASP A 26 -4.63 3.68 -11.92
C ASP A 26 -4.39 2.43 -11.07
N GLU A 27 -4.02 1.34 -11.74
CA GLU A 27 -3.30 0.26 -11.07
C GLU A 27 -1.87 0.77 -10.84
N ILE A 28 -1.49 0.93 -9.57
CA ILE A 28 -0.13 1.35 -9.21
C ILE A 28 0.82 0.24 -9.65
N THR A 29 1.56 0.51 -10.72
CA THR A 29 2.56 -0.41 -11.26
C THR A 29 3.77 -0.45 -10.32
N GLY A 30 4.61 -1.49 -10.45
CA GLY A 30 5.86 -1.59 -9.68
C GLY A 30 6.79 -0.37 -9.84
N ASP A 31 6.67 0.38 -10.94
CA ASP A 31 7.40 1.62 -11.18
C ASP A 31 6.98 2.74 -10.22
N GLU A 32 5.68 2.90 -9.97
CA GLU A 32 5.16 3.89 -9.02
C GLU A 32 5.50 3.54 -7.57
N LEU A 33 5.48 2.25 -7.21
CA LEU A 33 5.95 1.80 -5.90
C LEU A 33 7.41 2.18 -5.66
N SER A 34 8.26 2.05 -6.68
CA SER A 34 9.69 2.35 -6.57
C SER A 34 10.00 3.83 -6.28
N LYS A 35 9.04 4.73 -6.51
CA LYS A 35 9.16 6.18 -6.25
C LYS A 35 8.96 6.56 -4.77
N ILE A 36 8.45 5.65 -3.94
CA ILE A 36 8.36 5.88 -2.49
C ILE A 36 9.77 5.80 -1.90
N VAL A 37 10.31 6.97 -1.55
CA VAL A 37 11.65 7.10 -0.97
C VAL A 37 11.55 7.40 0.53
N PHE A 38 12.25 6.59 1.32
CA PHE A 38 12.35 6.74 2.77
C PHE A 38 13.58 7.55 3.15
N PRO A 39 13.47 8.45 4.15
CA PRO A 39 14.63 9.12 4.74
C PRO A 39 15.42 8.18 5.64
N ASP A 40 16.68 8.52 5.91
CA ASP A 40 17.56 7.72 6.78
C ASP A 40 17.16 7.79 8.27
N SER A 41 16.33 8.76 8.65
CA SER A 41 15.83 8.96 10.02
C SER A 41 14.54 9.78 10.03
N ASN A 42 13.85 9.81 11.17
CA ASN A 42 12.56 10.46 11.38
C ASN A 42 11.52 10.01 10.35
N VAL A 43 11.42 8.69 10.16
CA VAL A 43 10.48 8.11 9.20
C VAL A 43 9.06 8.36 9.73
N SER A 44 8.30 9.15 8.98
CA SER A 44 6.87 9.35 9.20
C SER A 44 6.08 8.15 8.68
N TYR A 45 5.16 7.64 9.51
CA TYR A 45 4.21 6.62 9.10
C TYR A 45 3.35 7.13 7.96
N HIS A 46 2.69 8.28 8.13
CA HIS A 46 1.74 8.81 7.14
C HIS A 46 2.38 9.17 5.79
N LYS A 47 3.63 9.64 5.81
CA LYS A 47 4.31 10.09 4.59
C LYS A 47 5.06 9.00 3.84
N HIS A 48 5.48 7.93 4.53
CA HIS A 48 6.38 6.94 3.94
C HIS A 48 5.86 5.50 4.09
N VAL A 49 5.52 5.08 5.31
CA VAL A 49 5.14 3.69 5.62
C VAL A 49 3.74 3.38 5.09
N GLU A 50 2.77 4.24 5.39
CA GLU A 50 1.37 4.07 4.99
C GLU A 50 1.22 4.00 3.46
N PRO A 51 1.81 4.92 2.66
CA PRO A 51 1.81 4.77 1.22
C PRO A 51 2.43 3.46 0.75
N LEU A 52 3.52 2.98 1.38
CA LEU A 52 4.12 1.71 1.00
C LEU A 52 3.19 0.52 1.32
N PHE A 53 2.56 0.54 2.49
CA PHE A 53 1.63 -0.50 2.93
C PHE A 53 0.40 -0.56 2.04
N LEU A 54 -0.27 0.57 1.80
CA LEU A 54 -1.49 0.62 0.99
C LEU A 54 -1.27 0.25 -0.47
N ASN A 55 -0.07 0.52 -1.00
CA ASN A 55 0.22 0.27 -2.41
C ASN A 55 0.94 -1.05 -2.66
N GLY A 56 1.61 -1.60 -1.64
CA GLY A 56 2.46 -2.79 -1.76
C GLY A 56 1.98 -4.01 -0.99
N CYS A 57 1.12 -3.85 0.01
CA CYS A 57 0.73 -4.91 0.94
C CYS A 57 -0.80 -5.02 1.09
N ALA A 58 -1.43 -3.94 1.54
CA ALA A 58 -2.86 -3.79 1.78
C ALA A 58 -3.58 -3.14 0.58
N ILE A 59 -3.25 -3.61 -0.63
CA ILE A 59 -3.93 -3.15 -1.84
C ILE A 59 -5.42 -3.55 -1.79
N PRO A 60 -6.34 -2.75 -2.35
CA PRO A 60 -7.75 -3.13 -2.45
C PRO A 60 -7.94 -4.49 -3.15
N GLY A 61 -8.63 -5.43 -2.50
CA GLY A 61 -8.78 -6.81 -2.98
C GLY A 61 -7.52 -7.68 -2.86
N GLY A 62 -6.47 -7.17 -2.21
CA GLY A 62 -5.23 -7.88 -1.93
C GLY A 62 -5.30 -8.82 -0.74
N CYS A 63 -4.16 -9.41 -0.42
CA CYS A 63 -4.06 -10.41 0.66
C CYS A 63 -4.06 -9.78 2.06
N HIS A 64 -3.45 -8.61 2.27
CA HIS A 64 -3.31 -8.01 3.61
C HIS A 64 -4.27 -6.82 3.83
N ALA A 65 -5.49 -6.92 3.32
CA ALA A 65 -6.55 -5.91 3.42
C ALA A 65 -7.92 -6.56 3.64
N GLY A 66 -8.89 -5.77 4.10
CA GLY A 66 -10.28 -6.16 4.32
C GLY A 66 -10.50 -7.09 5.52
N ASP A 67 -11.69 -7.67 5.60
CA ASP A 67 -12.16 -8.39 6.79
C ASP A 67 -11.44 -9.73 7.05
N ASN A 68 -10.83 -10.33 6.03
CA ASN A 68 -10.19 -11.64 6.11
C ASN A 68 -8.77 -11.61 5.54
N PRO A 69 -7.85 -10.83 6.13
CA PRO A 69 -6.52 -10.68 5.60
C PRO A 69 -5.70 -11.96 5.84
N ALA A 70 -4.75 -12.23 4.94
CA ALA A 70 -3.86 -13.38 4.99
C ALA A 70 -3.15 -13.45 6.35
N ALA A 71 -3.20 -14.63 6.97
CA ALA A 71 -2.69 -14.88 8.32
C ALA A 71 -3.27 -13.97 9.42
N GLY A 72 -4.40 -13.30 9.17
CA GLY A 72 -5.01 -12.34 10.09
C GLY A 72 -4.15 -11.09 10.31
N VAL A 73 -3.43 -10.63 9.27
CA VAL A 73 -2.55 -9.45 9.34
C VAL A 73 -2.99 -8.44 8.29
N SER A 74 -3.56 -7.31 8.71
CA SER A 74 -3.86 -6.19 7.83
C SER A 74 -2.81 -5.08 7.97
N PHE A 75 -2.53 -4.38 6.87
CA PHE A 75 -1.69 -3.18 6.83
C PHE A 75 -2.48 -1.94 6.35
N GLU A 76 -3.81 -1.97 6.45
CA GLU A 76 -4.68 -0.85 6.02
C GLU A 76 -4.54 0.37 6.93
N THR A 77 -4.32 0.15 8.22
CA THR A 77 -4.06 1.23 9.19
C THR A 77 -2.87 0.90 10.08
N TRP A 78 -2.38 1.94 10.77
CA TRP A 78 -1.31 1.79 11.75
C TRP A 78 -1.69 0.84 12.90
N LEU A 79 -2.97 0.86 13.30
CA LEU A 79 -3.48 0.00 14.36
C LEU A 79 -3.48 -1.46 13.89
N ASP A 80 -4.00 -1.73 12.69
CA ASP A 80 -4.07 -3.09 12.14
C ASP A 80 -2.69 -3.72 12.00
N ALA A 81 -1.73 -2.94 11.48
CA ALA A 81 -0.34 -3.37 11.28
C ALA A 81 0.32 -3.81 12.60
N ARG A 82 -0.17 -3.32 13.74
CA ARG A 82 0.37 -3.55 15.08
C ARG A 82 -0.53 -4.39 15.98
N GLU A 83 -1.69 -4.82 15.50
CA GLU A 83 -2.66 -5.59 16.28
C GLU A 83 -2.06 -6.92 16.73
N LYS A 84 -1.36 -7.60 15.81
CA LYS A 84 -0.78 -8.92 16.06
C LYS A 84 0.65 -8.83 16.57
N VAL A 85 0.87 -9.36 17.77
CA VAL A 85 2.19 -9.43 18.42
C VAL A 85 3.22 -10.12 17.52
N GLY A 86 4.41 -9.53 17.43
CA GLY A 86 5.55 -10.07 16.69
C GLY A 86 5.56 -9.78 15.19
N ILE A 87 4.46 -9.28 14.61
CA ILE A 87 4.49 -8.78 13.21
C ILE A 87 5.36 -7.54 13.12
N ILE A 88 5.08 -6.56 13.98
CA ILE A 88 5.90 -5.38 14.20
C ILE A 88 6.29 -5.35 15.68
N SER A 89 7.60 -5.42 15.95
CA SER A 89 8.20 -5.35 17.28
C SER A 89 8.90 -3.98 17.40
N PRO A 90 8.24 -2.94 17.95
CA PRO A 90 8.81 -1.60 18.05
C PRO A 90 10.19 -1.60 18.70
N ARG A 91 11.12 -0.84 18.13
CA ARG A 91 12.55 -0.77 18.48
C ARG A 91 13.39 -2.00 18.09
N PHE A 92 12.76 -3.09 17.65
CA PHE A 92 13.41 -4.36 17.35
C PHE A 92 13.09 -4.81 15.90
N PRO A 93 13.65 -4.15 14.87
CA PRO A 93 13.39 -4.51 13.48
C PRO A 93 13.79 -5.96 13.17
N GLU A 94 14.88 -6.44 13.74
CA GLU A 94 15.36 -7.81 13.52
C GLU A 94 14.51 -8.88 14.21
N GLU A 95 13.61 -8.50 15.12
CA GLU A 95 12.63 -9.38 15.77
C GLU A 95 11.22 -9.20 15.18
N SER A 96 11.08 -8.36 14.15
CA SER A 96 9.79 -8.09 13.50
C SER A 96 9.60 -9.02 12.32
N ARG A 97 8.56 -9.85 12.37
CA ARG A 97 8.27 -10.81 11.31
C ARG A 97 7.95 -10.13 9.96
N LEU A 98 7.43 -8.90 9.98
CA LEU A 98 7.32 -8.06 8.79
C LEU A 98 8.66 -7.94 8.05
N VAL A 99 9.74 -7.63 8.79
CA VAL A 99 11.09 -7.48 8.20
C VAL A 99 11.57 -8.82 7.62
N TRP A 100 11.30 -9.92 8.30
CA TRP A 100 11.68 -11.25 7.81
C TRP A 100 10.96 -11.61 6.51
N ALA A 101 9.67 -11.28 6.43
CA ALA A 101 8.85 -11.57 5.26
C ALA A 101 9.29 -10.74 4.04
N ILE A 102 9.54 -9.44 4.19
CA ILE A 102 9.98 -8.58 3.07
C ILE A 102 11.42 -8.87 2.63
N GLU A 103 12.28 -9.37 3.53
CA GLU A 103 13.64 -9.84 3.21
C GLU A 103 13.67 -11.29 2.70
N GLY A 104 12.54 -12.02 2.72
CA GLY A 104 12.45 -13.40 2.23
C GLY A 104 13.13 -14.44 3.11
N ARG A 105 13.24 -14.18 4.42
CA ARG A 105 13.89 -15.06 5.40
C ARG A 105 12.95 -15.60 6.49
N ASP A 106 11.66 -15.31 6.41
CA ASP A 106 10.65 -15.84 7.34
C ASP A 106 10.40 -17.33 7.05
N PRO A 107 10.72 -18.25 7.99
CA PRO A 107 10.61 -19.69 7.74
C PRO A 107 9.19 -20.12 7.36
N GLY A 108 9.06 -20.80 6.22
CA GLY A 108 7.76 -21.29 5.72
C GLY A 108 6.85 -20.20 5.14
N VAL A 109 7.34 -18.97 5.00
CA VAL A 109 6.61 -17.86 4.37
C VAL A 109 7.37 -17.41 3.12
N PRO A 110 6.72 -17.31 1.95
CA PRO A 110 7.37 -16.77 0.76
C PRO A 110 7.71 -15.29 0.95
N ARG A 111 8.72 -14.81 0.22
CA ARG A 111 9.12 -13.39 0.25
C ARG A 111 7.93 -12.49 -0.12
N MET A 112 7.65 -11.50 0.71
CA MET A 112 6.61 -10.51 0.49
C MET A 112 7.18 -9.25 -0.19
N PRO A 113 6.39 -8.55 -1.03
CA PRO A 113 5.03 -8.91 -1.46
C PRO A 113 5.02 -10.14 -2.39
N LEU A 114 4.04 -11.03 -2.23
CA LEU A 114 3.92 -12.27 -3.01
C LEU A 114 3.61 -11.97 -4.48
N ASP A 115 4.24 -12.70 -5.40
CA ASP A 115 4.03 -12.62 -6.86
C ASP A 115 4.12 -11.20 -7.45
N ARG A 116 4.84 -10.31 -6.75
CA ARG A 116 5.10 -8.93 -7.15
C ARG A 116 6.60 -8.63 -7.08
N PRO A 117 7.06 -7.54 -7.72
CA PRO A 117 8.42 -7.08 -7.54
C PRO A 117 8.76 -6.94 -6.05
N PRO A 118 9.98 -7.36 -5.63
CA PRO A 118 10.41 -7.16 -4.26
C PRO A 118 10.53 -5.66 -3.94
N LEU A 119 10.41 -5.33 -2.65
CA LEU A 119 10.77 -4.00 -2.19
C LEU A 119 12.25 -3.73 -2.47
N ASN A 120 12.58 -2.49 -2.81
CA ASN A 120 13.97 -2.09 -3.00
C ASN A 120 14.68 -1.88 -1.65
N ALA A 121 16.00 -1.73 -1.68
CA ALA A 121 16.81 -1.59 -0.46
C ALA A 121 16.44 -0.35 0.37
N ASN A 122 16.08 0.78 -0.27
CA ASN A 122 15.66 1.98 0.44
C ASN A 122 14.36 1.75 1.22
N GLN A 123 13.38 1.07 0.61
CA GLN A 123 12.11 0.75 1.26
C GLN A 123 12.28 -0.22 2.43
N ILE A 124 13.06 -1.29 2.25
CA ILE A 124 13.35 -2.25 3.33
C ILE A 124 14.07 -1.53 4.48
N ASN A 125 15.10 -0.72 4.19
CA ASN A 125 15.80 0.06 5.21
C ASN A 125 14.88 1.06 5.90
N GLY A 126 14.00 1.72 5.15
CA GLY A 126 13.01 2.67 5.67
C GLY A 126 12.04 2.03 6.66
N ILE A 127 11.51 0.85 6.34
CA ILE A 127 10.68 0.06 7.27
C ILE A 127 11.47 -0.31 8.53
N LYS A 128 12.72 -0.80 8.37
CA LYS A 128 13.58 -1.13 9.52
C LYS A 128 13.86 0.09 10.39
N THR A 129 14.12 1.25 9.80
CA THR A 129 14.34 2.52 10.50
C THR A 129 13.09 2.95 11.24
N TRP A 130 11.92 2.95 10.60
CA TRP A 130 10.66 3.28 11.26
C TRP A 130 10.37 2.37 12.47
N ILE A 131 10.57 1.05 12.32
CA ILE A 131 10.43 0.11 13.43
C ILE A 131 11.44 0.42 14.53
N LYS A 132 12.71 0.66 14.18
CA LYS A 132 13.77 1.03 15.12
C LYS A 132 13.45 2.32 15.88
N GLU A 133 12.78 3.28 15.24
CA GLU A 133 12.30 4.54 15.82
C GLU A 133 11.04 4.35 16.69
N GLY A 134 10.55 3.12 16.83
CA GLY A 134 9.44 2.77 17.71
C GLY A 134 8.11 2.58 16.98
N ALA A 135 8.12 2.44 15.66
CA ALA A 135 6.92 2.25 14.83
C ALA A 135 5.83 3.29 15.14
N GLN A 136 6.21 4.57 15.17
CA GLN A 136 5.35 5.67 15.58
C GLN A 136 4.24 5.93 14.55
N ASN A 137 3.13 6.53 14.99
CA ASN A 137 2.06 7.01 14.12
C ASN A 137 2.22 8.54 13.95
N ASN A 138 3.00 8.97 12.96
CA ASN A 138 3.51 10.34 12.81
C ASN A 138 3.56 10.82 11.36
#